data_AF-A0A0G0GHA6-F1
#
_entry.id   AF-A0A0G0GHA6-F1
#
_cell.length_a   1.000
_cell.length_b   1.000
_cell.length_c   1.000
_cell.angle_alpha   90.00
_cell.angle_beta   90.00
_cell.angle_gamma   90.00
#
_symmetry.space_group_name_H-M   'P 1'
#
loop_
_entity.id
_entity.type
_entity.pdbx_description
1 polymer ?
#
loop_
_entity_poly.entity_id
_entity_poly.type
_entity_poly.pdbx_seq_one_letter_code
_entity_poly.pdbx_strand_id
1 'polypeptide(L)'
;MVKPNCRTHARPQFSTCQRSCHKVDTQERNQFLIEIVDSIQIHKSMLNISLQTNPKDILKEISVLREEKGREEDVAKVIEKALRAGHDWEVNLLFEKALNYQHMVMNEDAKNENDKDLVARKTSLLNMEETILEAKFYIEKYKLMQWKSRIHRFLGRLYDYKNESKKAIAEYEKALTFVNEDPDYAEKKIPRNLELEAFLAYSTLQSGDMERGLEMSRRTYEKFNKTVEGKRLKKKDYVTWAIWKSGVSIRTIKALLEQSVEFDKKVMLNWLNEAEKDLNPINKKLWSDFSYRKNEINSIKLKLI
;
A
#
# COMPACT_ATOMS: atom_id res chain seq x y z
N MET A 1 -27.39 48.79 60.69
CA MET A 1 -26.30 48.34 61.58
C MET A 1 -26.49 46.85 61.86
N VAL A 2 -25.76 45.99 61.16
CA VAL A 2 -25.80 44.52 61.32
C VAL A 2 -24.37 44.00 61.19
N LYS A 3 -23.99 43.11 62.11
CA LYS A 3 -22.64 42.58 62.38
C LYS A 3 -22.09 41.71 61.23
N PRO A 4 -20.75 41.61 61.07
CA PRO A 4 -20.13 40.67 60.15
C PRO A 4 -20.00 39.28 60.78
N ASN A 5 -20.24 38.24 59.97
CA ASN A 5 -20.16 36.85 60.37
C ASN A 5 -18.81 36.27 59.91
N CYS A 6 -18.00 35.79 60.87
CA CYS A 6 -16.76 35.07 60.62
C CYS A 6 -17.08 33.68 60.05
N ARG A 7 -16.51 33.32 58.90
CA ARG A 7 -16.43 31.92 58.45
C ARG A 7 -14.97 31.49 58.40
N THR A 8 -14.74 30.40 59.13
CA THR A 8 -13.48 29.72 59.36
C THR A 8 -13.00 28.96 58.12
N HIS A 9 -11.70 29.04 57.86
CA HIS A 9 -10.99 28.26 56.84
C HIS A 9 -10.86 26.79 57.26
N ALA A 10 -11.32 25.88 56.41
CA ALA A 10 -10.93 24.48 56.44
C ALA A 10 -9.80 24.25 55.42
N ARG A 11 -8.63 23.82 55.88
CA ARG A 11 -7.49 23.41 55.05
C ARG A 11 -7.76 22.01 54.47
N PRO A 12 -7.50 21.76 53.17
CA PRO A 12 -7.43 20.41 52.65
C PRO A 12 -6.12 19.76 53.10
N GLN A 13 -6.22 18.55 53.66
CA GLN A 13 -5.07 17.70 53.96
C GLN A 13 -4.44 17.21 52.65
N PHE A 14 -3.18 17.57 52.41
CA PHE A 14 -2.37 16.99 51.35
C PHE A 14 -2.03 15.54 51.71
N SER A 15 -2.68 14.57 51.06
CA SER A 15 -2.23 13.18 51.06
C SER A 15 -0.95 13.08 50.23
N THR A 16 0.15 12.70 50.88
CA THR A 16 1.42 12.37 50.26
C THR A 16 1.24 11.24 49.26
N CYS A 17 1.20 11.58 47.97
CA CYS A 17 1.32 10.63 46.88
C CYS A 17 2.77 10.12 46.84
N GLN A 18 3.02 8.98 47.49
CA GLN A 18 4.25 8.22 47.32
C GLN A 18 4.33 7.79 45.85
N ARG A 19 5.12 8.54 45.06
CA ARG A 19 5.53 8.11 43.73
C ARG A 19 6.39 6.86 43.89
N SER A 20 5.80 5.69 43.71
CA SER A 20 6.55 4.48 43.40
C SER A 20 7.19 4.70 42.03
N CYS A 21 8.44 5.12 42.02
CA CYS A 21 9.30 4.97 40.85
C CYS A 21 9.43 3.47 40.61
N HIS A 22 8.52 2.90 39.81
CA HIS A 22 8.72 1.58 39.26
C HIS A 22 10.03 1.62 38.49
N LYS A 23 11.00 0.84 38.98
CA LYS A 23 12.20 0.51 38.24
C LYS A 23 11.69 -0.14 36.95
N VAL A 24 11.67 0.62 35.86
CA VAL A 24 11.49 0.08 34.52
C VAL A 24 12.49 -1.05 34.39
N ASP A 25 11.98 -2.24 34.12
CA ASP A 25 12.77 -3.46 34.13
C ASP A 25 13.96 -3.27 33.17
N THR A 26 15.14 -3.68 33.62
CA THR A 26 16.38 -3.48 32.87
C THR A 26 16.31 -4.23 31.54
N GLN A 27 15.48 -5.27 31.49
CA GLN A 27 15.16 -6.05 30.30
C GLN A 27 14.31 -5.28 29.28
N GLU A 28 13.30 -4.51 29.70
CA GLU A 28 12.48 -3.67 28.80
C GLU A 28 13.30 -2.52 28.22
N ARG A 29 14.19 -1.91 29.03
CA ARG A 29 15.13 -0.89 28.54
C ARG A 29 16.13 -1.47 27.53
N ASN A 30 16.65 -2.67 27.76
CA ASN A 30 17.58 -3.30 26.83
C ASN A 30 16.90 -3.71 25.52
N GLN A 31 15.66 -4.20 25.57
CA GLN A 31 14.88 -4.51 24.37
C GLN A 31 14.60 -3.24 23.54
N PHE A 32 14.19 -2.16 24.20
CA PHE A 32 13.97 -0.87 23.54
C PHE A 32 15.25 -0.27 22.94
N LEU A 33 16.40 -0.41 23.62
CA LEU A 33 17.69 0.03 23.10
C LEU A 33 18.17 -0.83 21.92
N ILE A 34 17.90 -2.14 21.90
CA ILE A 34 18.20 -3.00 20.74
C ILE A 34 17.32 -2.60 19.55
N GLU A 35 16.03 -2.31 19.75
CA GLU A 35 15.14 -1.84 18.69
C GLU A 35 15.53 -0.45 18.17
N ILE A 36 16.02 0.44 19.05
CA ILE A 36 16.58 1.73 18.64
C ILE A 36 17.89 1.55 17.88
N VAL A 37 18.80 0.68 18.34
CA VAL A 37 20.07 0.44 17.65
C VAL A 37 19.83 -0.22 16.29
N ASP A 38 18.94 -1.21 16.20
CA ASP A 38 18.54 -1.83 14.93
C ASP A 38 17.86 -0.82 13.99
N SER A 39 16.99 0.06 14.50
CA SER A 39 16.36 1.11 13.66
C SER A 39 17.36 2.21 13.24
N ILE A 40 18.33 2.55 14.08
CA ILE A 40 19.45 3.46 13.76
C ILE A 40 20.42 2.82 12.76
N GLN A 41 20.63 1.49 12.84
CA GLN A 41 21.49 0.76 11.93
C GLN A 41 20.81 0.56 10.56
N ILE A 42 19.48 0.44 10.54
CA ILE A 42 18.65 0.53 9.32
C ILE A 42 18.70 1.96 8.73
N HIS A 43 18.74 3.01 9.56
CA HIS A 43 18.91 4.40 9.09
C HIS A 43 20.34 4.72 8.60
N LYS A 44 21.33 3.86 8.88
CA LYS A 44 22.72 4.01 8.42
C LYS A 44 23.04 3.35 7.09
N SER A 45 22.07 2.74 6.42
CA SER A 45 22.23 2.32 5.03
C SER A 45 21.32 3.14 4.11
N MET A 46 21.76 4.35 3.74
CA MET A 46 21.70 4.62 2.32
C MET A 46 22.78 3.73 1.72
N LEU A 47 22.42 2.52 1.28
CA LEU A 47 23.34 1.57 0.65
C LEU A 47 24.35 2.35 -0.20
N ASN A 48 25.64 2.07 -0.04
CA ASN A 48 26.65 2.56 -0.96
C ASN A 48 26.48 1.76 -2.25
N ILE A 49 25.46 2.13 -3.04
CA ILE A 49 25.06 1.44 -4.26
C ILE A 49 26.19 1.61 -5.26
N SER A 50 26.76 0.48 -5.65
CA SER A 50 27.83 0.39 -6.62
C SER A 50 27.47 -0.66 -7.66
N LEU A 51 28.28 -0.78 -8.71
CA LEU A 51 28.13 -1.83 -9.72
C LEU A 51 28.16 -3.25 -9.14
N GLN A 52 28.69 -3.43 -7.94
CA GLN A 52 28.81 -4.72 -7.26
C GLN A 52 27.64 -5.03 -6.31
N THR A 53 26.75 -4.06 -6.08
CA THR A 53 25.61 -4.27 -5.18
C THR A 53 24.60 -5.20 -5.83
N ASN A 54 24.17 -6.24 -5.09
CA ASN A 54 23.21 -7.21 -5.61
C ASN A 54 21.84 -6.55 -5.90
N PRO A 55 21.32 -6.66 -7.13
CA PRO A 55 20.05 -6.03 -7.51
C PRO A 55 18.87 -6.44 -6.62
N LYS A 56 18.86 -7.69 -6.14
CA LYS A 56 17.79 -8.20 -5.28
C LYS A 56 17.76 -7.48 -3.93
N ASP A 57 18.92 -7.09 -3.41
CA ASP A 57 19.02 -6.40 -2.13
C ASP A 57 18.55 -4.95 -2.28
N ILE A 58 18.89 -4.29 -3.39
CA ILE A 58 18.40 -2.92 -3.68
C ILE A 58 16.87 -2.91 -3.84
N LEU A 59 16.31 -3.82 -4.63
CA LEU A 59 14.85 -3.91 -4.83
C LEU A 59 14.12 -4.25 -3.52
N LYS A 60 14.74 -5.06 -2.66
CA LYS A 60 14.20 -5.37 -1.33
C LYS A 60 14.20 -4.14 -0.43
N GLU A 61 15.29 -3.37 -0.39
CA GLU A 61 15.37 -2.13 0.37
C GLU A 61 14.33 -1.10 -0.08
N ILE A 62 14.22 -0.88 -1.40
CA ILE A 62 13.19 -0.03 -1.99
C ILE A 62 11.80 -0.49 -1.56
N SER A 63 11.51 -1.80 -1.64
CA SER A 63 10.21 -2.35 -1.29
C SER A 63 9.85 -2.14 0.19
N VAL A 64 10.84 -2.22 1.09
CA VAL A 64 10.63 -1.96 2.52
C VAL A 64 10.36 -0.48 2.75
N LEU A 65 11.24 0.40 2.25
CA LEU A 65 11.11 1.86 2.42
C LEU A 65 9.80 2.39 1.85
N ARG A 66 9.35 1.89 0.70
CA ARG A 66 8.12 2.34 0.03
C ARG A 66 6.85 2.07 0.85
N GLU A 67 6.85 1.04 1.70
CA GLU A 67 5.71 0.77 2.58
C GLU A 67 5.74 1.60 3.88
N GLU A 68 6.84 2.29 4.17
CA GLU A 68 6.95 3.22 5.30
C GLU A 68 6.44 4.61 4.90
N LYS A 69 5.39 5.09 5.57
CA LYS A 69 4.79 6.40 5.27
C LYS A 69 5.79 7.54 5.49
N GLY A 70 5.92 8.43 4.51
CA GLY A 70 6.79 9.60 4.59
C GLY A 70 8.23 9.37 4.13
N ARG A 71 8.56 8.17 3.61
CA ARG A 71 9.89 7.80 3.10
C ARG A 71 10.01 7.91 1.58
N GLU A 72 9.05 8.52 0.89
CA GLU A 72 8.97 8.55 -0.58
C GLU A 72 10.18 9.25 -1.22
N GLU A 73 10.74 10.27 -0.56
CA GLU A 73 11.95 10.97 -1.02
C GLU A 73 13.21 10.08 -0.89
N ASP A 74 13.31 9.29 0.19
CA ASP A 74 14.41 8.35 0.37
C ASP A 74 14.37 7.24 -0.68
N VAL A 75 13.17 6.71 -0.95
CA VAL A 75 12.94 5.75 -2.05
C VAL A 75 13.40 6.34 -3.38
N ALA A 76 13.03 7.58 -3.70
CA ALA A 76 13.46 8.24 -4.93
C ALA A 76 14.99 8.35 -5.04
N LYS A 77 15.68 8.72 -3.95
CA LYS A 77 17.15 8.80 -3.90
C LYS A 77 17.81 7.45 -4.15
N VAL A 78 17.29 6.37 -3.56
CA VAL A 78 17.81 5.01 -3.75
C VAL A 78 17.65 4.57 -5.20
N ILE A 79 16.48 4.79 -5.79
CA ILE A 79 16.18 4.49 -7.19
C ILE A 79 17.09 5.26 -8.15
N GLU A 80 17.26 6.57 -7.94
CA GLU A 80 18.11 7.40 -8.82
C GLU A 80 19.58 6.96 -8.78
N LYS A 81 20.10 6.63 -7.60
CA LYS A 81 21.46 6.08 -7.46
C LYS A 81 21.60 4.76 -8.21
N ALA A 82 20.62 3.88 -8.09
CA ALA A 82 20.60 2.60 -8.77
C ALA A 82 20.50 2.71 -10.31
N LEU A 83 19.67 3.62 -10.81
CA LEU A 83 19.55 3.87 -12.26
C LEU A 83 20.86 4.39 -12.86
N ARG A 84 21.58 5.28 -12.17
CA ARG A 84 22.88 5.79 -12.62
C ARG A 84 23.97 4.71 -12.67
N ALA A 85 23.83 3.64 -11.90
CA ALA A 85 24.76 2.51 -11.95
C ALA A 85 24.54 1.63 -13.20
N GLY A 86 23.46 1.82 -13.98
CA GLY A 86 23.31 1.29 -15.34
C GLY A 86 23.23 -0.24 -15.41
N HIS A 87 22.06 -0.81 -15.16
CA HIS A 87 21.93 -2.26 -15.00
C HIS A 87 20.73 -2.89 -15.72
N ASP A 88 20.82 -4.19 -16.01
CA ASP A 88 19.83 -5.08 -16.67
C ASP A 88 18.43 -5.13 -16.03
N TRP A 89 18.26 -4.48 -14.88
CA TRP A 89 17.01 -4.41 -14.10
C TRP A 89 16.41 -3.00 -14.09
N GLU A 90 16.84 -2.13 -15.00
CA GLU A 90 16.32 -0.78 -15.22
C GLU A 90 14.80 -0.73 -15.31
N VAL A 91 14.19 -1.68 -16.03
CA VAL A 91 12.72 -1.80 -16.11
C VAL A 91 12.08 -1.98 -14.73
N ASN A 92 12.69 -2.78 -13.84
CA ASN A 92 12.17 -2.94 -12.47
C ASN A 92 12.32 -1.64 -11.68
N LEU A 93 13.45 -0.94 -11.81
CA LEU A 93 13.66 0.35 -11.14
C LEU A 93 12.64 1.39 -11.59
N LEU A 94 12.32 1.44 -12.89
CA LEU A 94 11.29 2.34 -13.41
C LEU A 94 9.91 1.96 -12.86
N PHE A 95 9.58 0.67 -12.75
CA PHE A 95 8.34 0.26 -12.10
C PHE A 95 8.29 0.62 -10.62
N GLU A 96 9.40 0.48 -9.89
CA GLU A 96 9.50 0.93 -8.50
C GLU A 96 9.33 2.45 -8.37
N LYS A 97 9.92 3.21 -9.29
CA LYS A 97 9.77 4.67 -9.35
C LYS A 97 8.32 5.07 -9.61
N ALA A 98 7.64 4.38 -10.53
CA ALA A 98 6.23 4.59 -10.79
C ALA A 98 5.34 4.22 -9.58
N LEU A 99 5.68 3.17 -8.82
CA LEU A 99 4.98 2.83 -7.57
C LEU A 99 5.20 3.90 -6.49
N ASN A 100 6.39 4.48 -6.40
CA ASN A 100 6.66 5.57 -5.47
C ASN A 100 5.75 6.78 -5.76
N TYR A 101 5.67 7.20 -7.03
CA TYR A 101 4.75 8.28 -7.42
C TYR A 101 3.28 7.89 -7.22
N GLN A 102 2.92 6.62 -7.43
CA GLN A 102 1.59 6.12 -7.10
C GLN A 102 1.29 6.31 -5.59
N HIS A 103 2.24 6.01 -4.69
CA HIS A 103 2.07 6.21 -3.25
C HIS A 103 1.90 7.70 -2.91
N MET A 104 2.63 8.59 -3.58
CA MET A 104 2.44 10.04 -3.42
C MET A 104 1.04 10.49 -3.85
N VAL A 105 0.49 9.97 -4.95
CA VAL A 105 -0.91 10.22 -5.34
C VAL A 105 -1.89 9.69 -4.27
N MET A 106 -1.65 8.49 -3.75
CA MET A 106 -2.47 7.89 -2.70
C MET A 106 -2.44 8.70 -1.40
N ASN A 107 -1.28 9.27 -1.03
CA ASN A 107 -1.13 10.14 0.13
C ASN A 107 -2.03 11.37 0.01
N GLU A 108 -2.01 12.06 -1.14
CA GLU A 108 -2.88 13.20 -1.38
C GLU A 108 -4.36 12.79 -1.41
N ASP A 109 -4.70 11.69 -2.06
CA ASP A 109 -6.08 11.19 -2.11
C ASP A 109 -6.66 10.81 -0.73
N ALA A 110 -5.80 10.47 0.23
CA ALA A 110 -6.19 10.11 1.60
C ALA A 110 -6.43 11.32 2.52
N LYS A 111 -6.01 12.54 2.13
CA LYS A 111 -6.22 13.75 2.93
C LYS A 111 -7.68 14.24 2.85
N ASN A 112 -8.09 15.06 3.83
CA ASN A 112 -9.36 15.77 3.76
C ASN A 112 -9.33 16.77 2.59
N GLU A 113 -10.49 17.12 2.04
CA GLU A 113 -10.58 17.99 0.86
C GLU A 113 -9.85 19.33 1.03
N ASN A 114 -9.88 19.91 2.24
CA ASN A 114 -9.21 21.17 2.55
C ASN A 114 -7.69 21.05 2.71
N ASP A 115 -7.17 19.84 2.94
CA ASP A 115 -5.75 19.56 3.19
C ASP A 115 -5.04 18.99 1.94
N LYS A 116 -5.80 18.70 0.87
CA LYS A 116 -5.27 18.13 -0.37
C LYS A 116 -4.43 19.15 -1.13
N ASP A 117 -3.21 18.77 -1.46
CA ASP A 117 -2.41 19.52 -2.42
C ASP A 117 -2.65 18.96 -3.83
N LEU A 118 -3.59 19.59 -4.54
CA LEU A 118 -3.95 19.19 -5.90
C LEU A 118 -2.79 19.37 -6.90
N VAL A 119 -1.87 20.30 -6.64
CA VAL A 119 -0.68 20.51 -7.47
C VAL A 119 0.30 19.35 -7.25
N ALA A 120 0.60 19.01 -6.00
CA ALA A 120 1.45 17.87 -5.67
C ALA A 120 0.88 16.55 -6.21
N ARG A 121 -0.44 16.34 -6.10
CA ARG A 121 -1.14 15.19 -6.67
C ARG A 121 -0.97 15.13 -8.19
N LYS A 122 -1.22 16.24 -8.89
CA LYS A 122 -1.09 16.33 -10.35
C LYS A 122 0.34 16.08 -10.82
N THR A 123 1.32 16.70 -10.15
CA THR A 123 2.74 16.50 -10.44
C THR A 123 3.17 15.05 -10.25
N SER A 124 2.74 14.42 -9.15
CA SER A 124 3.02 12.99 -8.91
C SER A 124 2.41 12.10 -9.99
N LEU A 125 1.20 12.40 -10.45
CA LEU A 125 0.55 11.65 -11.53
C LEU A 125 1.25 11.81 -12.88
N LEU A 126 1.75 13.02 -13.20
CA LEU A 126 2.56 13.26 -14.40
C LEU A 126 3.88 12.50 -14.34
N ASN A 127 4.60 12.57 -13.21
CA ASN A 127 5.85 11.83 -13.03
C ASN A 127 5.64 10.30 -13.10
N MET A 128 4.52 9.80 -12.59
CA MET A 128 4.11 8.40 -12.74
C MET A 128 3.94 8.04 -14.22
N GLU A 129 3.23 8.87 -15.00
CA GLU A 129 3.04 8.66 -16.43
C GLU A 129 4.36 8.67 -17.20
N GLU A 130 5.20 9.68 -17.00
CA GLU A 130 6.50 9.79 -17.65
C GLU A 130 7.37 8.56 -17.39
N THR A 131 7.43 8.13 -16.13
CA THR A 131 8.21 6.94 -15.72
C THR A 131 7.66 5.66 -16.37
N ILE A 132 6.33 5.51 -16.48
CA ILE A 132 5.71 4.37 -17.15
C ILE A 132 6.03 4.38 -18.65
N LEU A 133 5.98 5.55 -19.29
CA LEU A 133 6.32 5.71 -20.71
C LEU A 133 7.80 5.44 -20.98
N GLU A 134 8.69 5.84 -20.08
CA GLU A 134 10.11 5.51 -20.11
C GLU A 134 10.33 3.99 -20.03
N ALA A 135 9.66 3.30 -19.09
CA ALA A 135 9.71 1.84 -18.98
C ALA A 135 9.18 1.16 -20.25
N LYS A 136 8.06 1.67 -20.81
CA LYS A 136 7.49 1.16 -22.06
C LYS A 136 8.47 1.29 -23.21
N PHE A 137 9.08 2.46 -23.39
CA PHE A 137 10.09 2.70 -24.42
C PHE A 137 11.24 1.71 -24.29
N TYR A 138 11.75 1.49 -23.08
CA TYR A 138 12.82 0.54 -22.83
C TYR A 138 12.42 -0.89 -23.21
N ILE A 139 11.25 -1.33 -22.77
CA ILE A 139 10.70 -2.67 -23.07
C ILE A 139 10.57 -2.87 -24.58
N GLU A 140 10.06 -1.88 -25.31
CA GLU A 140 9.87 -1.96 -26.76
C GLU A 140 11.21 -1.94 -27.51
N LYS A 141 12.12 -1.03 -27.14
CA LYS A 141 13.45 -0.88 -27.75
C LYS A 141 14.27 -2.16 -27.64
N TYR A 142 14.26 -2.80 -26.47
CA TYR A 142 15.03 -4.02 -26.21
C TYR A 142 14.21 -5.31 -26.33
N LYS A 143 12.97 -5.24 -26.84
CA LYS A 143 12.07 -6.37 -27.08
C LYS A 143 11.88 -7.28 -25.85
N LEU A 144 11.74 -6.68 -24.66
CA LEU A 144 11.64 -7.39 -23.39
C LEU A 144 10.19 -7.86 -23.12
N MET A 145 9.74 -8.80 -23.93
CA MET A 145 8.34 -9.29 -23.97
C MET A 145 7.80 -9.74 -22.60
N GLN A 146 8.67 -10.31 -21.76
CA GLN A 146 8.31 -10.75 -20.40
C GLN A 146 7.74 -9.62 -19.53
N TRP A 147 8.05 -8.35 -19.82
CA TRP A 147 7.53 -7.22 -19.06
C TRP A 147 6.21 -6.65 -19.59
N LYS A 148 5.65 -7.21 -20.68
CA LYS A 148 4.40 -6.71 -21.29
C LYS A 148 3.21 -6.71 -20.33
N SER A 149 3.05 -7.79 -19.55
CA SER A 149 1.98 -7.83 -18.54
C SER A 149 2.09 -6.66 -17.56
N ARG A 150 3.32 -6.42 -17.09
CA ARG A 150 3.59 -5.40 -16.08
C ARG A 150 3.41 -3.99 -16.61
N ILE A 151 3.89 -3.67 -17.80
CA ILE A 151 3.69 -2.32 -18.35
C ILE A 151 2.20 -2.01 -18.52
N HIS A 152 1.41 -2.97 -19.01
CA HIS A 152 -0.04 -2.83 -19.12
C HIS A 152 -0.72 -2.71 -17.75
N ARG A 153 -0.25 -3.44 -16.73
CA ARG A 153 -0.69 -3.27 -15.34
C ARG A 153 -0.50 -1.84 -14.85
N PHE A 154 0.66 -1.24 -15.12
CA PHE A 154 0.95 0.13 -14.69
C PHE A 154 0.17 1.19 -15.47
N LEU A 155 0.02 1.02 -16.80
CA LEU A 155 -0.85 1.87 -17.62
C LEU A 155 -2.31 1.81 -17.15
N GLY A 156 -2.81 0.62 -16.82
CA GLY A 156 -4.15 0.46 -16.24
C GLY A 156 -4.31 1.26 -14.94
N ARG A 157 -3.32 1.17 -14.03
CA ARG A 157 -3.35 1.95 -12.77
C ARG A 157 -3.31 3.45 -13.04
N LEU A 158 -2.48 3.90 -13.97
CA LEU A 158 -2.43 5.31 -14.39
C LEU A 158 -3.82 5.80 -14.85
N TYR A 159 -4.49 5.02 -15.70
CA TYR A 159 -5.81 5.36 -16.19
C TYR A 159 -6.89 5.34 -15.10
N ASP A 160 -6.80 4.44 -14.11
CA ASP A 160 -7.65 4.51 -12.92
C ASP A 160 -7.51 5.85 -12.19
N TYR A 161 -6.28 6.33 -11.94
CA TYR A 161 -6.06 7.61 -11.26
C TYR A 161 -6.48 8.84 -12.08
N LYS A 162 -6.54 8.69 -13.41
CA LYS A 162 -7.09 9.69 -14.34
C LYS A 162 -8.62 9.59 -14.50
N ASN A 163 -9.28 8.65 -13.81
CA ASN A 163 -10.70 8.34 -13.96
C ASN A 163 -11.09 7.93 -15.40
N GLU A 164 -10.17 7.32 -16.15
CA GLU A 164 -10.37 6.85 -17.52
C GLU A 164 -10.67 5.34 -17.55
N SER A 165 -11.73 4.92 -16.83
CA SER A 165 -12.02 3.51 -16.50
C SER A 165 -12.05 2.58 -17.72
N LYS A 166 -12.57 3.02 -18.87
CA LYS A 166 -12.61 2.22 -20.11
C LYS A 166 -11.21 1.92 -20.65
N LYS A 167 -10.28 2.88 -20.57
CA LYS A 167 -8.88 2.65 -20.97
C LYS A 167 -8.19 1.73 -19.97
N ALA A 168 -8.45 1.91 -18.67
CA ALA A 168 -7.92 1.05 -17.62
C ALA A 168 -8.31 -0.42 -17.85
N ILE A 169 -9.60 -0.69 -18.13
CA ILE A 169 -10.11 -2.03 -18.49
C ILE A 169 -9.31 -2.64 -19.64
N ALA A 170 -9.17 -1.91 -20.76
CA ALA A 170 -8.46 -2.40 -21.93
C ALA A 170 -6.99 -2.74 -21.64
N GLU A 171 -6.33 -1.95 -20.79
CA GLU A 171 -4.96 -2.23 -20.37
C GLU A 171 -4.87 -3.45 -19.44
N TYR A 172 -5.80 -3.62 -18.49
CA TYR A 172 -5.79 -4.81 -17.63
C TYR A 172 -6.09 -6.10 -18.39
N GLU A 173 -6.94 -6.07 -19.40
CA GLU A 173 -7.20 -7.21 -20.28
C GLU A 173 -5.94 -7.59 -21.08
N LYS A 174 -5.19 -6.61 -21.61
CA LYS A 174 -3.88 -6.85 -22.21
C LYS A 174 -2.88 -7.41 -21.19
N ALA A 175 -2.86 -6.87 -19.97
CA ALA A 175 -1.97 -7.35 -18.92
C ALA A 175 -2.22 -8.83 -18.59
N LEU A 176 -3.49 -9.24 -18.51
CA LEU A 176 -3.90 -10.63 -18.29
C LEU A 176 -3.47 -11.56 -19.43
N THR A 177 -3.45 -11.08 -20.67
CA THR A 177 -3.01 -11.87 -21.84
C THR A 177 -1.55 -12.29 -21.70
N PHE A 178 -0.69 -11.41 -21.19
CA PHE A 178 0.75 -11.67 -21.05
C PHE A 178 1.16 -12.15 -19.65
N VAL A 179 0.21 -12.39 -18.72
CA VAL A 179 0.53 -12.61 -17.30
C VAL A 179 1.44 -13.81 -17.04
N ASN A 180 1.34 -14.85 -17.88
CA ASN A 180 2.16 -16.05 -17.76
C ASN A 180 3.62 -15.82 -18.14
N GLU A 181 3.91 -14.76 -18.90
CA GLU A 181 5.26 -14.37 -19.31
C GLU A 181 5.94 -13.45 -18.27
N ASP A 182 5.18 -12.88 -17.32
CA ASP A 182 5.74 -12.02 -16.29
C ASP A 182 6.76 -12.79 -15.43
N PRO A 183 7.99 -12.27 -15.21
CA PRO A 183 9.03 -12.99 -14.46
C PRO A 183 8.61 -13.41 -13.05
N ASP A 184 7.77 -12.64 -12.36
CA ASP A 184 7.28 -13.02 -11.04
C ASP A 184 6.30 -14.19 -11.12
N TYR A 185 5.54 -14.30 -12.21
CA TYR A 185 4.69 -15.46 -12.45
C TYR A 185 5.51 -16.66 -12.93
N ALA A 186 6.30 -16.50 -13.99
CA ALA A 186 7.04 -17.57 -14.65
C ALA A 186 8.07 -18.22 -13.71
N GLU A 187 8.88 -17.40 -13.03
CA GLU A 187 9.99 -17.85 -12.20
C GLU A 187 9.59 -18.01 -10.74
N LYS A 188 8.93 -17.00 -10.16
CA LYS A 188 8.62 -16.97 -8.72
C LYS A 188 7.25 -17.56 -8.38
N LYS A 189 6.44 -17.92 -9.39
CA LYS A 189 5.09 -18.48 -9.23
C LYS A 189 4.15 -17.57 -8.41
N ILE A 190 4.37 -16.26 -8.46
CA ILE A 190 3.50 -15.24 -7.86
C ILE A 190 2.28 -15.06 -8.79
N PRO A 191 1.05 -15.33 -8.33
CA PRO A 191 -0.14 -15.32 -9.17
C PRO A 191 -0.65 -13.90 -9.43
N ARG A 192 0.09 -13.14 -10.25
CA ARG A 192 -0.23 -11.75 -10.63
C ARG A 192 -1.61 -11.60 -11.26
N ASN A 193 -2.17 -12.66 -11.84
CA ASN A 193 -3.53 -12.68 -12.35
C ASN A 193 -4.57 -12.32 -11.28
N LEU A 194 -4.36 -12.71 -10.01
CA LEU A 194 -5.28 -12.34 -8.92
C LEU A 194 -5.31 -10.84 -8.65
N GLU A 195 -4.16 -10.16 -8.72
CA GLU A 195 -4.07 -8.70 -8.60
C GLU A 195 -4.75 -8.00 -9.79
N LEU A 196 -4.46 -8.47 -11.01
CA LEU A 196 -5.02 -7.91 -12.24
C LEU A 196 -6.53 -8.07 -12.32
N GLU A 197 -7.07 -9.23 -11.93
CA GLU A 197 -8.52 -9.46 -11.86
C GLU A 197 -9.19 -8.52 -10.85
N ALA A 198 -8.51 -8.17 -9.74
CA ALA A 198 -9.02 -7.23 -8.75
C ALA A 198 -9.06 -5.80 -9.30
N PHE A 199 -8.02 -5.37 -10.02
CA PHE A 199 -8.01 -4.07 -10.68
C PHE A 199 -9.06 -3.98 -11.78
N LEU A 200 -9.17 -5.00 -12.62
CA LEU A 200 -10.18 -5.06 -13.67
C LEU A 200 -11.60 -4.98 -13.08
N ALA A 201 -11.87 -5.69 -11.97
CA ALA A 201 -13.15 -5.60 -11.27
C ALA A 201 -13.44 -4.16 -10.79
N TYR A 202 -12.45 -3.49 -10.20
CA TYR A 202 -12.57 -2.09 -9.77
C TYR A 202 -12.88 -1.15 -10.93
N SER A 203 -12.12 -1.22 -12.02
CA SER A 203 -12.35 -0.34 -13.18
C SER A 203 -13.68 -0.63 -13.87
N THR A 204 -14.15 -1.89 -13.83
CA THR A 204 -15.48 -2.27 -14.31
C THR A 204 -16.57 -1.59 -13.49
N LEU A 205 -16.47 -1.60 -12.16
CA LEU A 205 -17.37 -0.82 -11.28
C LEU A 205 -17.30 0.67 -11.63
N GLN A 206 -16.11 1.26 -11.72
CA GLN A 206 -15.93 2.67 -12.06
C GLN A 206 -16.41 3.05 -13.46
N SER A 207 -16.64 2.08 -14.34
CA SER A 207 -17.21 2.31 -15.67
C SER A 207 -18.75 2.34 -15.70
N GLY A 208 -19.40 2.02 -14.57
CA GLY A 208 -20.85 1.95 -14.44
C GLY A 208 -21.43 0.53 -14.52
N ASP A 209 -20.63 -0.48 -14.85
CA ASP A 209 -21.07 -1.88 -14.96
C ASP A 209 -21.03 -2.56 -13.58
N MET A 210 -22.00 -2.22 -12.73
CA MET A 210 -22.05 -2.63 -11.32
C MET A 210 -22.19 -4.13 -11.14
N GLU A 211 -23.08 -4.77 -11.89
CA GLU A 211 -23.37 -6.20 -11.77
C GLU A 211 -22.11 -7.03 -12.07
N ARG A 212 -21.50 -6.78 -13.24
CA ARG A 212 -20.28 -7.48 -13.63
C ARG A 212 -19.13 -7.17 -12.68
N GLY A 213 -18.93 -5.90 -12.32
CA GLY A 213 -17.86 -5.49 -11.43
C GLY A 213 -17.95 -6.10 -10.02
N LEU A 214 -19.16 -6.22 -9.48
CA LEU A 214 -19.42 -6.85 -8.18
C LEU A 214 -19.17 -8.36 -8.22
N GLU A 215 -19.67 -9.04 -9.26
CA GLU A 215 -19.46 -10.48 -9.40
C GLU A 215 -17.97 -10.81 -9.58
N MET A 216 -17.26 -10.02 -10.40
CA MET A 216 -15.81 -10.13 -10.55
C MET A 216 -15.09 -9.91 -9.21
N SER A 217 -15.48 -8.87 -8.45
CA SER A 217 -14.89 -8.59 -7.14
C SER A 217 -15.07 -9.76 -6.17
N ARG A 218 -16.28 -10.32 -6.08
CA ARG A 218 -16.60 -11.47 -5.22
C ARG A 218 -15.77 -12.69 -5.61
N ARG A 219 -15.79 -13.06 -6.88
CA ARG A 219 -15.03 -14.21 -7.39
C ARG A 219 -13.53 -14.07 -7.10
N THR A 220 -12.95 -12.90 -7.37
CA THR A 220 -11.53 -12.63 -7.12
C THR A 220 -11.21 -12.67 -5.62
N TYR A 221 -12.04 -12.06 -4.78
CA TYR A 221 -11.89 -12.11 -3.32
C TYR A 221 -11.87 -13.57 -2.80
N GLU A 222 -12.76 -14.41 -3.30
CA GLU A 222 -12.80 -15.83 -2.94
C GLU A 222 -11.59 -16.61 -3.44
N LYS A 223 -11.09 -16.32 -4.67
CA LYS A 223 -9.93 -17.00 -5.24
C LYS A 223 -8.71 -16.92 -4.32
N PHE A 224 -8.48 -15.79 -3.64
CA PHE A 224 -7.37 -15.64 -2.69
C PHE A 224 -7.37 -16.67 -1.55
N ASN A 225 -8.54 -17.19 -1.16
CA ASN A 225 -8.67 -18.19 -0.08
C ASN A 225 -8.89 -19.62 -0.61
N LYS A 226 -9.61 -19.78 -1.73
CA LYS A 226 -10.10 -21.08 -2.18
C LYS A 226 -9.16 -21.78 -3.18
N THR A 227 -8.44 -21.03 -4.02
CA THR A 227 -7.58 -21.59 -5.08
C THR A 227 -6.21 -22.03 -4.58
N VAL A 228 -5.52 -22.88 -5.35
CA VAL A 228 -4.16 -23.33 -5.05
C VAL A 228 -3.19 -22.14 -5.10
N GLU A 229 -3.35 -21.26 -6.08
CA GLU A 229 -2.55 -20.06 -6.30
C GLU A 229 -2.66 -19.10 -5.11
N GLY A 230 -3.89 -18.79 -4.67
CA GLY A 230 -4.15 -17.92 -3.53
C GLY A 230 -3.55 -18.47 -2.23
N LYS A 231 -3.77 -19.77 -1.95
CA LYS A 231 -3.19 -20.46 -0.78
C LYS A 231 -1.66 -20.49 -0.83
N ARG A 232 -1.07 -20.73 -2.00
CA ARG A 232 0.38 -20.73 -2.20
C ARG A 232 0.97 -19.35 -1.94
N LEU A 233 0.34 -18.29 -2.48
CA LEU A 233 0.78 -16.92 -2.23
C LEU A 233 0.71 -16.59 -0.74
N LYS A 234 -0.40 -16.90 -0.05
CA LYS A 234 -0.55 -16.69 1.40
C LYS A 234 0.58 -17.35 2.22
N LYS A 235 1.00 -18.55 1.81
CA LYS A 235 2.08 -19.30 2.48
C LYS A 235 3.46 -18.72 2.20
N LYS A 236 3.74 -18.37 0.94
CA LYS A 236 5.07 -17.95 0.48
C LYS A 236 5.36 -16.47 0.77
N ASP A 237 4.38 -15.61 0.56
CA ASP A 237 4.48 -14.17 0.73
C ASP A 237 3.15 -13.62 1.27
N TYR A 238 3.02 -13.74 2.59
CA TYR A 238 1.82 -13.32 3.31
C TYR A 238 1.51 -11.84 3.14
N VAL A 239 2.54 -10.98 3.09
CA VAL A 239 2.36 -9.52 3.01
C VAL A 239 1.75 -9.15 1.66
N THR A 240 2.31 -9.65 0.55
CA THR A 240 1.73 -9.44 -0.78
C THR A 240 0.30 -10.00 -0.85
N TRP A 241 0.07 -11.20 -0.32
CA TRP A 241 -1.28 -11.78 -0.25
C TRP A 241 -2.27 -10.87 0.49
N ALA A 242 -1.90 -10.37 1.68
CA ALA A 242 -2.75 -9.55 2.53
C ALA A 242 -3.05 -8.18 1.88
N ILE A 243 -2.04 -7.53 1.29
CA ILE A 243 -2.20 -6.26 0.55
C ILE A 243 -3.16 -6.43 -0.62
N TRP A 244 -2.99 -7.50 -1.40
CA TRP A 244 -3.81 -7.72 -2.59
C TRP A 244 -5.24 -8.09 -2.27
N LYS A 245 -5.44 -9.04 -1.35
CA LYS A 245 -6.78 -9.47 -0.93
C LYS A 245 -7.56 -8.33 -0.29
N SER A 246 -6.96 -7.60 0.67
CA SER A 246 -7.61 -6.45 1.31
C SER A 246 -7.93 -5.35 0.29
N GLY A 247 -7.06 -5.16 -0.70
CA GLY A 247 -7.26 -4.25 -1.81
C GLY A 247 -8.49 -4.56 -2.66
N VAL A 248 -9.02 -5.79 -2.69
CA VAL A 248 -10.30 -6.09 -3.36
C VAL A 248 -11.42 -5.40 -2.59
N SER A 249 -11.57 -5.68 -1.29
CA SER A 249 -12.61 -5.10 -0.44
C SER A 249 -12.59 -3.57 -0.46
N ILE A 250 -11.41 -2.98 -0.26
CA ILE A 250 -11.21 -1.52 -0.23
C ILE A 250 -11.72 -0.89 -1.54
N ARG A 251 -11.28 -1.43 -2.69
CA ARG A 251 -11.61 -0.85 -4.00
C ARG A 251 -13.08 -1.06 -4.38
N THR A 252 -13.63 -2.24 -4.13
CA THR A 252 -15.04 -2.52 -4.40
C THR A 252 -15.93 -1.54 -3.63
N ILE A 253 -15.71 -1.39 -2.32
CA ILE A 253 -16.56 -0.54 -1.48
C ILE A 253 -16.37 0.93 -1.81
N LYS A 254 -15.12 1.36 -2.08
CA LYS A 254 -14.85 2.72 -2.54
C LYS A 254 -15.60 3.03 -3.83
N ALA A 255 -15.58 2.14 -4.81
CA ALA A 255 -16.31 2.32 -6.05
C ALA A 255 -17.84 2.40 -5.84
N LEU A 256 -18.40 1.54 -4.99
CA LEU A 256 -19.84 1.59 -4.68
C LEU A 256 -20.24 2.92 -4.01
N LEU A 257 -19.42 3.41 -3.08
CA LEU A 257 -19.64 4.71 -2.43
C LEU A 257 -19.54 5.88 -3.42
N GLU A 258 -18.52 5.89 -4.28
CA GLU A 258 -18.29 6.95 -5.27
C GLU A 258 -19.41 7.00 -6.33
N GLN A 259 -19.94 5.84 -6.71
CA GLN A 259 -21.00 5.72 -7.70
C GLN A 259 -22.40 5.91 -7.09
N SER A 260 -22.48 6.10 -5.76
CA SER A 260 -23.73 6.33 -5.03
C SER A 260 -24.80 5.25 -5.28
N VAL A 261 -24.37 4.00 -5.46
CA VAL A 261 -25.26 2.85 -5.72
C VAL A 261 -25.71 2.26 -4.39
N GLU A 262 -26.93 1.75 -4.31
CA GLU A 262 -27.40 1.01 -3.14
C GLU A 262 -26.74 -0.37 -3.06
N PHE A 263 -26.25 -0.76 -1.88
CA PHE A 263 -25.63 -2.06 -1.65
C PHE A 263 -25.81 -2.52 -0.20
N ASP A 264 -25.64 -3.83 0.02
CA ASP A 264 -25.67 -4.41 1.36
C ASP A 264 -24.44 -3.97 2.18
N LYS A 265 -24.64 -2.90 2.97
CA LYS A 265 -23.63 -2.36 3.88
C LYS A 265 -23.09 -3.39 4.87
N LYS A 266 -23.91 -4.34 5.33
CA LYS A 266 -23.51 -5.37 6.30
C LYS A 266 -22.52 -6.34 5.67
N VAL A 267 -22.77 -6.77 4.44
CA VAL A 267 -21.84 -7.63 3.68
C VAL A 267 -20.52 -6.89 3.45
N MET A 268 -20.58 -5.63 3.02
CA MET A 268 -19.38 -4.82 2.78
C MET A 268 -18.57 -4.57 4.06
N LEU A 269 -19.23 -4.29 5.18
CA LEU A 269 -18.57 -4.13 6.48
C LEU A 269 -17.89 -5.43 6.92
N ASN A 270 -18.52 -6.59 6.66
CA ASN A 270 -17.89 -7.89 6.93
C ASN A 270 -16.61 -8.09 6.10
N TRP A 271 -16.62 -7.73 4.82
CA TRP A 271 -15.42 -7.79 3.97
C TRP A 271 -14.28 -6.91 4.48
N LEU A 272 -14.59 -5.72 5.02
CA LEU A 272 -13.59 -4.85 5.64
C LEU A 272 -13.07 -5.40 6.96
N ASN A 273 -13.93 -5.99 7.80
CA ASN A 273 -13.51 -6.62 9.05
C ASN A 273 -12.58 -7.81 8.79
N GLU A 274 -12.87 -8.64 7.79
CA GLU A 274 -11.98 -9.73 7.38
C GLU A 274 -10.65 -9.22 6.81
N ALA A 275 -10.68 -8.16 6.01
CA ALA A 275 -9.46 -7.51 5.52
C ALA A 275 -8.60 -6.96 6.67
N GLU A 276 -9.22 -6.33 7.67
CA GLU A 276 -8.51 -5.81 8.85
C GLU A 276 -7.87 -6.92 9.69
N LYS A 277 -8.56 -8.07 9.86
CA LYS A 277 -7.97 -9.25 10.51
C LYS A 277 -6.74 -9.76 9.78
N ASP A 278 -6.81 -9.85 8.44
CA ASP A 278 -5.68 -10.30 7.62
C ASP A 278 -4.46 -9.37 7.72
N LEU A 279 -4.67 -8.07 7.96
CA LEU A 279 -3.61 -7.06 8.15
C LEU A 279 -3.07 -6.99 9.59
N ASN A 280 -3.62 -7.79 10.52
CA ASN A 280 -3.16 -7.87 11.91
C ASN A 280 -2.90 -9.35 12.32
N PRO A 281 -1.98 -10.07 11.64
CA PRO A 281 -1.74 -11.46 11.97
C PRO A 281 -1.05 -11.60 13.33
N ILE A 282 -1.60 -12.47 14.16
CA ILE A 282 -1.01 -12.86 15.44
C ILE A 282 0.24 -13.72 15.17
N ASN A 283 1.34 -13.46 15.88
CA ASN A 283 2.58 -14.25 15.87
C ASN A 283 3.31 -14.33 14.51
N LYS A 284 3.32 -13.26 13.71
CA LYS A 284 4.14 -13.19 12.49
C LYS A 284 5.02 -11.94 12.48
N LYS A 285 6.34 -12.13 12.37
CA LYS A 285 7.26 -11.05 12.01
C LYS A 285 7.07 -10.75 10.52
N LEU A 286 6.65 -9.54 10.21
CA LEU A 286 6.37 -9.09 8.84
C LEU A 286 7.36 -7.99 8.44
N TRP A 287 7.53 -7.80 7.12
CA TRP A 287 8.35 -6.73 6.57
C TRP A 287 7.57 -5.43 6.32
N SER A 288 6.25 -5.41 6.57
CA SER A 288 5.37 -4.24 6.46
C SER A 288 4.40 -4.19 7.65
N ASP A 289 4.03 -2.98 8.07
CA ASP A 289 3.06 -2.72 9.16
C ASP A 289 1.61 -2.56 8.66
N PHE A 290 1.44 -2.50 7.33
CA PHE A 290 0.19 -2.24 6.61
C PHE A 290 -0.52 -0.92 6.98
N SER A 291 0.21 0.07 7.49
CA SER A 291 -0.35 1.36 7.94
C SER A 291 -1.24 2.02 6.87
N TYR A 292 -0.79 2.04 5.62
CA TYR A 292 -1.57 2.52 4.48
C TYR A 292 -2.94 1.84 4.34
N ARG A 293 -2.97 0.51 4.32
CA ARG A 293 -4.19 -0.27 4.14
C ARG A 293 -5.13 -0.15 5.33
N LYS A 294 -4.60 -0.12 6.55
CA LYS A 294 -5.39 0.09 7.78
C LYS A 294 -6.09 1.45 7.76
N ASN A 295 -5.39 2.50 7.33
CA ASN A 295 -5.97 3.83 7.19
C ASN A 295 -7.07 3.89 6.13
N GLU A 296 -6.87 3.24 4.97
CA GLU A 296 -7.91 3.12 3.93
C GLU A 296 -9.17 2.42 4.47
N ILE A 297 -9.02 1.29 5.17
CA ILE A 297 -10.14 0.56 5.77
C ILE A 297 -10.89 1.44 6.77
N ASN A 298 -10.19 2.12 7.68
CA ASN A 298 -10.80 2.99 8.68
C ASN A 298 -11.58 4.14 8.04
N SER A 299 -10.99 4.79 7.02
CA SER A 299 -11.66 5.86 6.27
C SER A 299 -12.95 5.37 5.60
N ILE A 300 -12.93 4.17 5.01
CA ILE A 300 -14.13 3.59 4.37
C ILE A 300 -15.20 3.24 5.40
N LYS A 301 -14.81 2.63 6.53
CA LYS A 301 -15.75 2.27 7.61
C LYS A 301 -16.52 3.48 8.13
N LEU A 302 -15.84 4.62 8.31
CA LEU A 302 -16.45 5.87 8.75
C LEU A 302 -17.51 6.40 7.76
N LYS A 303 -17.40 6.08 6.46
CA LYS A 303 -18.38 6.47 5.43
C LYS A 303 -19.57 5.51 5.34
N LEU A 304 -19.47 4.32 5.92
CA LEU A 304 -20.55 3.31 5.88
C LEU A 304 -21.55 3.46 7.03
N ILE A 305 -21.09 3.98 8.18
CA ILE A 305 -21.88 4.30 9.37
C ILE A 305 -22.70 5.56 9.11
#